data_AF-A0A962QAU8-F1
#
_entry.id   AF-A0A962QAU8-F1
#
_cell.length_a   1.000
_cell.length_b   1.000
_cell.length_c   1.000
_cell.angle_alpha   90.00
_cell.angle_beta   90.00
_cell.angle_gamma   90.00
#
_symmetry.space_group_name_H-M   'P 1'
#
loop_
_entity.id
_entity.type
_entity.pdbx_description
1 polymer ?
#
loop_
_entity_poly.entity_id
_entity_poly.type
_entity_poly.pdbx_seq_one_letter_code
_entity_poly.pdbx_strand_id
1 'polypeptide(L)'
;ALNALGYTLADRTDRYQEALALLQRAIELLPEDPAVLDSMGWVNYRLGDTDTSLEYLRQAYELNQDPEIVSHLCEVLWEVGLQDEARSIWQKAFDQAPENRHLLRLKDRLQAAPIESD
;
A
#
# COMPACT_ATOMS: atom_id res chain seq x y z
N ALA A 1 -16.64 1.85 10.60
CA ALA A 1 -16.60 0.41 10.96
C ALA A 1 -16.24 -0.47 9.76
N LEU A 2 -16.87 -0.28 8.59
CA LEU A 2 -16.62 -1.10 7.38
C LEU A 2 -15.14 -1.09 6.96
N ASN A 3 -14.53 0.10 6.82
CA ASN A 3 -13.12 0.21 6.43
C ASN A 3 -12.17 -0.54 7.38
N ALA A 4 -12.24 -0.23 8.68
CA ALA A 4 -11.35 -0.85 9.67
C ALA A 4 -11.48 -2.37 9.74
N LEU A 5 -12.70 -2.92 9.62
CA LEU A 5 -12.91 -4.37 9.57
C LEU A 5 -12.38 -4.97 8.26
N GLY A 6 -12.71 -4.35 7.12
CA GLY A 6 -12.24 -4.79 5.80
C GLY A 6 -10.71 -4.81 5.73
N TYR A 7 -10.06 -3.72 6.15
CA TYR A 7 -8.61 -3.63 6.26
C TYR A 7 -8.02 -4.71 7.18
N THR A 8 -8.60 -4.92 8.36
CA THR A 8 -8.11 -5.95 9.30
C THR A 8 -8.17 -7.35 8.70
N LEU A 9 -9.25 -7.68 7.97
CA LEU A 9 -9.39 -8.96 7.29
C LEU A 9 -8.36 -9.09 6.15
N ALA A 10 -8.16 -8.03 5.36
CA ALA A 10 -7.17 -8.02 4.28
C ALA A 10 -5.74 -8.17 4.82
N ASP A 11 -5.40 -7.47 5.90
CA ASP A 11 -4.05 -7.42 6.45
C ASP A 11 -3.69 -8.71 7.20
N ARG A 12 -4.57 -9.16 8.10
CA ARG A 12 -4.24 -10.17 9.13
C ARG A 12 -4.79 -11.56 8.88
N THR A 13 -5.55 -11.78 7.82
CA THR A 13 -6.18 -13.07 7.50
C THR A 13 -6.08 -13.38 6.01
N ASP A 14 -6.73 -14.46 5.58
CA ASP A 14 -6.94 -14.87 4.19
C ASP A 14 -8.38 -14.62 3.69
N ARG A 15 -9.21 -13.92 4.49
CA ARG A 15 -10.62 -13.61 4.17
C ARG A 15 -10.75 -12.42 3.21
N TYR A 16 -9.99 -12.43 2.12
CA TYR A 16 -9.86 -11.29 1.21
C TYR A 16 -11.16 -10.95 0.48
N GLN A 17 -11.96 -11.96 0.11
CA GLN A 17 -13.24 -11.72 -0.56
C GLN A 17 -14.25 -11.01 0.35
N GLU A 18 -14.23 -11.33 1.64
CA GLU A 18 -15.06 -10.63 2.63
C GLU A 18 -14.54 -9.22 2.90
N ALA A 19 -13.22 -9.06 2.99
CA ALA A 19 -12.60 -7.74 3.08
C ALA A 19 -13.02 -6.85 1.91
N LEU A 20 -12.95 -7.36 0.67
CA LEU A 20 -13.35 -6.63 -0.53
C LEU A 20 -14.82 -6.22 -0.47
N ALA A 21 -15.74 -7.10 -0.07
CA ALA A 21 -17.16 -6.77 0.04
C ALA A 21 -17.44 -5.66 1.07
N LEU A 22 -16.70 -5.63 2.18
CA LEU A 22 -16.81 -4.55 3.18
C LEU A 22 -16.25 -3.24 2.66
N LEU A 23 -15.12 -3.29 1.94
CA LEU A 23 -14.43 -2.12 1.42
C LEU A 23 -15.16 -1.50 0.23
N GLN A 24 -15.81 -2.30 -0.63
CA GLN A 24 -16.72 -1.82 -1.67
C GLN A 24 -17.85 -0.96 -1.09
N ARG A 25 -18.43 -1.37 0.05
CA ARG A 25 -19.43 -0.57 0.75
C ARG A 25 -18.83 0.65 1.44
N ALA A 26 -17.56 0.59 1.85
CA ALA A 26 -16.88 1.73 2.46
C ALA A 26 -16.58 2.83 1.44
N ILE A 27 -16.11 2.46 0.24
CA ILE A 27 -15.77 3.42 -0.82
C ILE A 27 -17.01 4.08 -1.43
N GLU A 28 -18.17 3.40 -1.47
CA GLU A 28 -19.45 4.02 -1.83
C GLU A 28 -19.84 5.17 -0.89
N LEU A 29 -19.46 5.08 0.39
CA LEU A 29 -19.78 6.10 1.39
C LEU A 29 -18.74 7.23 1.43
N LEU A 30 -17.48 6.89 1.16
CA LEU A 30 -16.32 7.77 1.29
C LEU A 30 -15.35 7.55 0.12
N PRO A 31 -15.71 7.98 -1.11
CA PRO A 31 -14.97 7.65 -2.32
C PRO A 31 -13.59 8.31 -2.42
N GLU A 32 -13.37 9.41 -1.72
CA GLU A 32 -12.13 10.20 -1.72
C GLU A 32 -11.39 10.13 -0.38
N ASP A 33 -11.79 9.21 0.51
CA ASP A 33 -11.07 9.02 1.78
C ASP A 33 -9.80 8.20 1.52
N PRO A 34 -8.60 8.74 1.81
CA PRO A 34 -7.34 8.08 1.49
C PRO A 34 -7.15 6.75 2.24
N ALA A 35 -7.73 6.58 3.43
CA ALA A 35 -7.62 5.33 4.17
C ALA A 35 -8.53 4.23 3.58
N VAL A 36 -9.66 4.62 2.97
CA VAL A 36 -10.53 3.69 2.23
C VAL A 36 -9.89 3.28 0.91
N LEU A 37 -9.32 4.23 0.18
CA LEU A 37 -8.58 3.97 -1.06
C LEU A 37 -7.37 3.08 -0.80
N ASP A 38 -6.59 3.35 0.25
CA ASP A 38 -5.46 2.50 0.66
C ASP A 38 -5.90 1.06 0.96
N SER A 39 -6.98 0.91 1.73
CA SER A 39 -7.52 -0.42 2.06
C SER A 39 -8.03 -1.18 0.83
N MET A 40 -8.67 -0.48 -0.12
CA MET A 40 -9.07 -1.04 -1.41
C MET A 40 -7.86 -1.46 -2.24
N GLY A 41 -6.80 -0.66 -2.26
CA GLY A 41 -5.53 -1.02 -2.87
C GLY A 41 -4.96 -2.29 -2.27
N TRP A 42 -4.83 -2.32 -0.94
CA TRP A 42 -4.25 -3.44 -0.20
C TRP A 42 -5.00 -4.75 -0.42
N VAL A 43 -6.34 -4.77 -0.37
CA VAL A 43 -7.09 -6.01 -0.58
C VAL A 43 -6.97 -6.54 -2.01
N ASN A 44 -6.90 -5.66 -3.02
CA ASN A 44 -6.72 -6.08 -4.42
C ASN A 44 -5.34 -6.70 -4.65
N TYR A 45 -4.29 -6.13 -4.05
CA TYR A 45 -2.96 -6.77 -4.05
C TYR A 45 -3.00 -8.17 -3.42
N ARG A 46 -3.67 -8.32 -2.28
CA ARG A 46 -3.82 -9.62 -1.60
C ARG A 46 -4.64 -10.64 -2.40
N LEU A 47 -5.50 -10.17 -3.31
CA LEU A 47 -6.25 -10.98 -4.27
C LEU A 47 -5.46 -11.28 -5.56
N GLY A 48 -4.29 -10.69 -5.75
CA GLY A 48 -3.46 -10.83 -6.95
C GLY A 48 -3.81 -9.88 -8.08
N ASP A 49 -4.75 -8.95 -7.86
CA ASP A 49 -5.08 -7.88 -8.82
C ASP A 49 -4.17 -6.67 -8.56
N THR A 50 -2.93 -6.76 -9.05
CA THR A 50 -1.91 -5.73 -8.87
C THR A 50 -2.22 -4.44 -9.63
N ASP A 51 -2.94 -4.53 -10.76
CA ASP A 51 -3.28 -3.38 -11.58
C ASP A 51 -4.29 -2.49 -10.85
N THR A 52 -5.41 -3.06 -10.41
CA THR A 52 -6.41 -2.36 -9.59
C THR A 52 -5.80 -1.87 -8.27
N SER A 53 -4.90 -2.66 -7.68
CA SER A 53 -4.19 -2.25 -6.47
C SER A 53 -3.40 -0.95 -6.67
N LEU A 54 -2.61 -0.85 -7.74
CA LEU A 54 -1.80 0.32 -8.00
C LEU A 54 -2.64 1.55 -8.30
N GLU A 55 -3.77 1.40 -9.00
CA GLU A 55 -4.70 2.51 -9.25
C GLU A 55 -5.19 3.15 -7.94
N TYR A 56 -5.65 2.32 -6.99
CA TYR A 56 -6.13 2.81 -5.70
C TYR A 56 -5.02 3.34 -4.79
N LEU A 57 -3.88 2.66 -4.72
CA LEU A 57 -2.77 3.09 -3.86
C LEU A 57 -2.15 4.41 -4.34
N ARG A 58 -2.09 4.63 -5.66
CA ARG A 58 -1.62 5.91 -6.22
C ARG A 58 -2.60 7.05 -5.89
N GLN A 59 -3.90 6.81 -6.03
CA GLN A 59 -4.91 7.81 -5.63
C GLN A 59 -4.84 8.12 -4.12
N ALA A 60 -4.71 7.10 -3.27
CA ALA A 60 -4.53 7.28 -1.84
C ALA A 60 -3.29 8.12 -1.52
N TYR A 61 -2.16 7.82 -2.16
CA TYR A 61 -0.89 8.54 -2.00
C TYR A 61 -0.96 10.00 -2.47
N GLU A 62 -1.67 10.28 -3.57
CA GLU A 62 -1.88 11.64 -4.07
C GLU A 62 -2.68 12.50 -3.07
N LEU A 63 -3.64 11.90 -2.37
CA LEU A 63 -4.47 12.57 -1.36
C LEU A 63 -3.77 12.70 -0.01
N ASN A 64 -3.03 11.68 0.41
CA ASN A 64 -2.31 11.65 1.67
C ASN A 64 -1.08 10.74 1.61
N GLN A 65 0.08 11.30 1.92
CA GLN A 65 1.36 10.58 1.95
C GLN A 65 1.65 9.99 3.33
N ASP A 66 0.62 9.43 3.98
CA ASP A 66 0.79 8.76 5.26
C ASP A 66 1.79 7.57 5.10
N PRO A 67 2.71 7.36 6.06
CA PRO A 67 3.70 6.30 5.96
C PRO A 67 3.15 4.88 5.75
N GLU A 68 1.93 4.59 6.19
CA GLU A 68 1.28 3.30 5.92
C GLU A 68 0.90 3.16 4.44
N ILE A 69 0.28 4.20 3.86
CA ILE A 69 -0.08 4.26 2.44
C ILE A 69 1.16 4.15 1.57
N VAL A 70 2.20 4.91 1.92
CA VAL A 70 3.51 4.85 1.24
C VAL A 70 4.07 3.43 1.29
N SER A 71 3.99 2.77 2.44
CA SER A 71 4.49 1.39 2.58
C SER A 71 3.73 0.42 1.69
N HIS A 72 2.40 0.48 1.65
CA HIS A 72 1.64 -0.42 0.77
C HIS A 72 1.97 -0.16 -0.70
N LEU A 73 1.99 1.11 -1.13
CA LEU A 73 2.35 1.46 -2.52
C LEU A 73 3.75 0.96 -2.89
N CYS A 74 4.76 1.23 -2.05
CA CYS A 74 6.13 0.78 -2.30
C CYS A 74 6.26 -0.74 -2.32
N GLU A 75 5.51 -1.46 -1.49
CA GLU A 75 5.48 -2.92 -1.51
C GLU A 75 4.91 -3.45 -2.83
N VAL A 76 3.77 -2.94 -3.29
CA VAL A 76 3.16 -3.39 -4.56
C VAL A 76 4.05 -3.03 -5.75
N LEU A 77 4.60 -1.80 -5.78
CA LEU A 77 5.55 -1.37 -6.82
C LEU A 77 6.78 -2.29 -6.89
N TRP A 78 7.28 -2.72 -5.74
CA TRP A 78 8.42 -3.64 -5.69
C TRP A 78 8.10 -4.99 -6.33
N GLU A 79 6.96 -5.58 -5.96
CA GLU A 79 6.53 -6.90 -6.44
C GLU A 79 6.24 -6.91 -7.95
N VAL A 80 5.74 -5.81 -8.51
CA VAL A 80 5.51 -5.68 -9.97
C VAL A 80 6.76 -5.27 -10.76
N GLY A 81 7.92 -5.13 -10.10
CA GLY A 81 9.19 -4.79 -10.75
C GLY A 81 9.44 -3.30 -10.96
N LEU A 82 8.56 -2.42 -10.49
CA LEU A 82 8.73 -0.95 -10.50
C LEU A 82 9.59 -0.48 -9.31
N GLN A 83 10.74 -1.14 -9.11
CA GLN A 83 11.56 -1.01 -7.91
C GLN A 83 12.20 0.37 -7.74
N ASP A 84 12.59 1.02 -8.84
CA ASP A 84 13.18 2.36 -8.78
C ASP A 84 12.18 3.41 -8.32
N GLU A 85 10.92 3.26 -8.73
CA GLU A 85 9.83 4.10 -8.24
C GLU A 85 9.56 3.85 -6.76
N ALA A 86 9.47 2.57 -6.35
CA ALA A 86 9.31 2.18 -4.95
C ALA A 86 10.41 2.79 -4.06
N ARG A 87 11.68 2.71 -4.49
CA ARG A 87 12.82 3.30 -3.78
C ARG A 87 12.70 4.82 -3.67
N SER A 88 12.36 5.49 -4.77
CA SER A 88 12.22 6.95 -4.81
C SER A 88 11.13 7.45 -3.88
N ILE A 89 9.97 6.81 -3.87
CA ILE A 89 8.83 7.17 -3.00
C ILE A 89 9.18 6.88 -1.54
N TRP A 90 9.68 5.66 -1.25
CA TRP A 90 10.02 5.27 0.11
C TRP A 90 11.10 6.17 0.72
N GLN A 91 12.16 6.52 -0.04
CA GLN A 91 13.25 7.36 0.47
C GLN A 91 12.72 8.75 0.88
N LYS A 92 11.86 9.36 0.05
CA LYS A 92 11.24 10.66 0.36
C LYS A 92 10.42 10.63 1.65
N ALA A 93 9.67 9.55 1.89
CA ALA A 93 8.91 9.40 3.12
C ALA A 93 9.82 9.09 4.33
N PHE A 94 10.85 8.26 4.12
CA PHE A 94 11.79 7.87 5.15
C PHE A 94 12.63 9.05 5.66
N ASP A 95 13.04 9.96 4.78
CA ASP A 95 13.76 11.18 5.16
C ASP A 95 12.95 12.08 6.09
N GLN A 96 11.62 12.03 6.00
CA GLN A 96 10.70 12.81 6.84
C GLN A 96 10.36 12.10 8.15
N ALA A 97 10.26 10.76 8.14
CA ALA A 97 9.82 9.96 9.27
C ALA A 97 10.64 8.65 9.42
N PRO A 98 11.95 8.75 9.71
CA PRO A 98 12.87 7.59 9.68
C PRO A 98 12.58 6.54 10.77
N GLU A 99 11.84 6.90 11.82
CA GLU A 99 11.44 6.00 12.90
C GLU A 99 10.05 5.37 12.69
N ASN A 100 9.36 5.70 11.60
CA ASN A 100 8.03 5.17 11.35
C ASN A 100 8.09 3.66 11.05
N ARG A 101 7.31 2.88 11.81
CA ARG A 101 7.28 1.40 11.71
C ARG A 101 6.89 0.86 10.33
N HIS A 102 6.09 1.58 9.55
CA HIS A 102 5.68 1.15 8.21
C HIS A 102 6.87 1.26 7.26
N LEU A 103 7.60 2.37 7.31
CA LEU A 103 8.77 2.59 6.47
C LEU A 103 9.95 1.71 6.88
N LEU A 104 10.17 1.53 8.18
CA LEU A 104 11.23 0.65 8.70
C LEU A 104 11.09 -0.81 8.22
N ARG A 105 9.85 -1.32 8.04
CA ARG A 105 9.61 -2.68 7.53
C ARG A 105 10.14 -2.91 6.12
N LEU A 106 10.26 -1.86 5.32
CA LEU A 106 10.75 -1.94 3.95
C LEU A 106 12.22 -1.53 3.81
N LYS A 107 12.85 -1.06 4.88
CA LYS A 107 14.21 -0.48 4.85
C LYS A 107 15.22 -1.41 4.21
N ASP A 108 15.33 -2.64 4.71
CA ASP A 108 16.34 -3.59 4.21
C ASP A 108 16.11 -3.96 2.74
N ARG A 109 14.83 -4.03 2.32
CA ARG A 109 14.44 -4.35 0.94
C ARG A 109 14.75 -3.19 -0.02
N LEU A 110 14.44 -1.96 0.39
CA LEU A 110 14.50 -0.78 -0.47
C LEU A 110 15.84 -0.02 -0.41
N GLN A 111 16.65 -0.21 0.64
CA GLN A 111 18.02 0.32 0.71
C GLN A 111 19.08 -0.64 0.17
N ALA A 112 18.72 -1.89 -0.13
CA ALA A 112 19.63 -2.79 -0.81
C ALA A 112 20.04 -2.17 -2.15
N ALA A 113 21.35 -1.91 -2.31
CA ALA A 113 21.90 -1.47 -3.58
C ALA A 113 21.54 -2.51 -4.66
N PRO A 114 21.23 -2.10 -5.90
CA PRO A 114 21.18 -3.06 -6.99
C PRO A 114 22.52 -3.82 -6.99
N ILE A 115 22.44 -5.16 -7.04
CA ILE A 115 23.64 -5.96 -7.31
C ILE A 115 24.07 -5.52 -8.71
N GLU A 116 25.09 -4.67 -8.80
CA GLU A 116 25.78 -4.42 -10.05
C GLU A 116 26.33 -5.77 -10.49
N SER A 117 25.68 -6.38 -11.48
CA SER A 117 26.25 -7.50 -12.21
C SER A 117 27.28 -6.92 -13.18
N ASP A 118 28.56 -7.02 -12.80
CA ASP A 118 29.72 -6.80 -13.67
C ASP A 118 29.64 -7.60 -14.99
#